data_AF-H3NU02-F1
#
_entry.id   AF-H3NU02-F1
#
_cell.length_a   1.000
_cell.length_b   1.000
_cell.length_c   1.000
_cell.angle_alpha   90.00
_cell.angle_beta   90.00
_cell.angle_gamma   90.00
#
_symmetry.space_group_name_H-M   'P 1'
#
loop_
_entity.id
_entity.type
_entity.pdbx_description
1 polymer ?
#
loop_
_entity_poly.entity_id
_entity_poly.type
_entity_poly.pdbx_seq_one_letter_code
_entity_poly.pdbx_strand_id
1 'polypeptide(L)' 'MNRKTYVFTIVAVIFLPLGFLTGLLGVNVGGVPGLEEPTAFVWLILACLAISLGMLAFFRWRRWF' A
#
# COMPACT_ATOMS: atom_id res chain seq x y z
N MET A 1 -12.79 12.52 -20.16
CA MET A 1 -12.07 11.32 -19.65
C MET A 1 -13.10 10.35 -19.10
N ASN A 2 -13.03 9.06 -19.45
CA ASN A 2 -14.09 8.10 -19.12
C ASN A 2 -14.08 7.78 -17.61
N ARG A 3 -15.23 7.89 -16.93
CA ARG A 3 -15.34 7.73 -15.45
C ARG A 3 -14.82 6.36 -14.98
N LYS A 4 -14.94 5.33 -15.82
CA LYS A 4 -14.42 3.98 -15.57
C LYS A 4 -12.88 3.95 -15.53
N THR A 5 -12.22 4.59 -16.49
CA THR A 5 -10.74 4.67 -16.55
C THR A 5 -10.19 5.40 -15.32
N TYR A 6 -10.86 6.46 -14.87
CA TYR A 6 -10.45 7.21 -13.68
C TYR A 6 -10.45 6.36 -12.41
N VAL A 7 -11.49 5.54 -12.21
CA VAL A 7 -11.56 4.61 -11.07
C VAL A 7 -10.44 3.56 -11.14
N PHE A 8 -10.18 2.98 -12.32
CA PHE A 8 -9.08 2.03 -12.47
C PHE A 8 -7.71 2.63 -12.17
N THR A 9 -7.47 3.89 -12.57
CA THR A 9 -6.21 4.58 -12.26
C THR A 9 -6.06 4.81 -10.75
N ILE A 10 -7.11 5.24 -10.06
CA ILE A 10 -7.08 5.41 -8.60
C ILE A 10 -6.77 4.08 -7.91
N VAL A 11 -7.44 3.01 -8.32
CA VAL A 11 -7.20 1.66 -7.79
C VAL A 11 -5.75 1.26 -8.03
N ALA A 12 -5.24 1.37 -9.27
CA ALA A 12 -3.86 1.01 -9.59
C ALA A 12 -2.84 1.78 -8.74
N VAL A 13 -3.05 3.09 -8.55
CA VAL A 13 -2.14 3.93 -7.75
C VAL A 13 -2.12 3.46 -6.29
N ILE A 14 -3.25 3.03 -5.71
CA ILE A 14 -3.30 2.49 -4.34
C ILE A 14 -2.64 1.10 -4.26
N PHE A 15 -2.92 0.22 -5.21
CA PHE A 15 -2.44 -1.17 -5.18
C PHE A 15 -0.96 -1.32 -5.53
N LEU A 16 -0.39 -0.43 -6.35
CA LEU A 16 1.01 -0.51 -6.75
C LEU A 16 2.00 -0.49 -5.57
N PRO A 17 1.98 0.49 -4.64
CA PRO A 17 2.90 0.50 -3.50
C PRO A 17 2.64 -0.66 -2.53
N LEU A 18 1.38 -1.02 -2.31
CA LEU A 18 1.02 -2.15 -1.43
C LEU A 18 1.53 -3.47 -2.02
N GLY A 19 1.28 -3.71 -3.30
CA GLY A 19 1.70 -4.91 -4.02
C GLY A 19 3.22 -5.04 -4.10
N PHE A 20 3.93 -3.92 -4.30
CA PHE A 20 5.40 -3.89 -4.20
C PHE A 20 5.86 -4.33 -2.80
N LEU A 21 5.28 -3.76 -1.75
CA LEU A 21 5.71 -3.99 -0.37
C LEU A 21 5.43 -5.43 0.08
N THR A 22 4.24 -5.96 -0.23
CA THR A 22 3.91 -7.37 0.04
C THR A 22 4.69 -8.34 -0.84
N GLY A 23 4.98 -7.99 -2.10
CA GLY A 23 5.76 -8.81 -3.02
C GLY A 23 7.24 -8.89 -2.63
N LEU A 24 7.83 -7.76 -2.28
CA LEU A 24 9.21 -7.67 -1.77
C LEU A 24 9.36 -8.54 -0.52
N LEU A 25 8.47 -8.39 0.47
CA LEU A 25 8.55 -9.14 1.72
C LEU A 25 8.18 -10.62 1.55
N GLY A 26 7.22 -10.94 0.69
CA GLY A 26 6.79 -12.33 0.45
C GLY A 26 7.86 -13.18 -0.23
N VAL A 27 8.65 -12.58 -1.14
CA VAL A 27 9.73 -13.29 -1.86
C VAL A 27 11.07 -13.18 -1.12
N ASN A 28 11.24 -12.15 -0.27
CA ASN A 28 12.52 -11.83 0.38
C ASN A 28 12.44 -11.84 1.91
N VAL A 29 11.60 -12.71 2.50
CA VAL A 29 11.48 -12.93 3.95
C VAL A 29 12.83 -13.21 4.63
N GLY A 30 13.74 -13.91 3.94
CA GLY A 30 15.11 -14.16 4.41
C GLY A 30 16.02 -12.96 4.14
N GLY A 31 16.06 -11.99 5.06
CA GLY A 31 16.96 -10.84 4.96
C GLY A 31 16.38 -9.53 5.48
N VAL A 32 15.07 -9.48 5.77
CA VAL A 32 14.45 -8.28 6.33
C VAL A 32 14.74 -8.22 7.83
N PRO A 33 15.44 -7.18 8.30
CA PRO A 33 15.73 -7.03 9.73
C PRO A 33 14.42 -6.88 10.52
N GLY A 34 14.28 -7.63 11.60
CA GLY A 34 13.11 -7.59 12.48
C GLY A 34 11.97 -8.54 12.12
N LEU A 35 12.09 -9.40 11.09
CA LEU A 35 11.08 -10.42 10.77
C LEU A 35 11.01 -11.61 11.75
N GLU A 36 12.05 -11.81 12.56
CA GLU A 36 12.07 -12.84 13.61
C GLU A 36 11.18 -12.44 14.81
N GLU A 37 10.81 -11.17 14.91
CA GLU A 37 9.89 -10.69 15.92
C GLU A 37 8.45 -11.13 15.61
N PRO A 38 7.72 -11.72 16.57
CA PRO A 38 6.33 -12.14 16.36
C PRO A 38 5.39 -10.97 16.00
N THR A 39 5.81 -9.73 16.22
CA THR A 39 5.04 -8.52 15.88
C THR A 39 5.32 -7.97 14.48
N ALA A 40 6.34 -8.46 13.76
CA ALA A 40 6.76 -7.93 12.47
C ALA A 40 5.64 -7.89 11.43
N PHE A 41 4.81 -8.93 11.40
CA PHE A 41 3.66 -9.00 10.50
C PHE A 41 2.58 -7.97 10.83
N VAL A 42 2.38 -7.66 12.12
CA VAL A 42 1.45 -6.60 12.56
C VAL A 42 1.95 -5.24 12.10
N TRP A 43 3.25 -4.97 12.22
CA TRP A 43 3.87 -3.73 11.72
C TRP A 43 3.72 -3.58 10.20
N LEU A 44 3.86 -4.67 9.45
CA LEU A 44 3.61 -4.70 8.01
C LEU A 44 2.15 -4.31 7.68
N ILE A 45 1.19 -4.91 8.37
CA ILE A 45 -0.24 -4.58 8.19
C ILE A 45 -0.49 -3.10 8.49
N LEU A 46 0.05 -2.59 9.60
CA LEU A 46 -0.09 -1.18 9.98
C LEU A 46 0.54 -0.24 8.95
N ALA A 47 1.71 -0.59 8.40
CA ALA A 47 2.35 0.19 7.34
C ALA A 47 1.49 0.22 6.06
N CYS A 48 0.95 -0.93 5.63
CA CYS A 48 0.03 -1.01 4.49
C CYS A 48 -1.26 -0.18 4.72
N LEU A 49 -1.83 -0.23 5.92
CA LEU A 49 -2.98 0.59 6.30
C LEU A 49 -2.64 2.08 6.27
N ALA A 50 -1.50 2.48 6.85
CA ALA A 50 -1.05 3.86 6.87
C ALA A 50 -0.82 4.42 5.46
N ILE A 51 -0.19 3.65 4.57
CA ILE A 51 0.01 4.03 3.16
C ILE A 51 -1.35 4.19 2.47
N SER A 52 -2.26 3.22 2.64
CA SER A 52 -3.59 3.26 2.01
C SER A 52 -4.39 4.49 2.45
N LEU A 53 -4.44 4.75 3.77
CA LEU A 53 -5.12 5.91 4.33
C LEU A 53 -4.45 7.22 3.94
N GLY A 54 -3.11 7.26 3.91
CA GLY A 54 -2.34 8.43 3.48
C GLY A 54 -2.62 8.78 2.02
N MET A 55 -2.70 7.79 1.14
CA MET A 55 -3.07 7.99 -0.27
C MET A 55 -4.51 8.47 -0.42
N LEU A 56 -5.46 7.87 0.31
CA LEU A 56 -6.86 8.33 0.32
C LEU A 56 -6.97 9.78 0.82
N ALA A 57 -6.28 10.13 1.90
CA ALA A 57 -6.24 11.48 2.43
C ALA A 57 -5.62 12.46 1.43
N PHE A 58 -4.51 12.09 0.78
CA PHE A 58 -3.86 12.89 -0.26
C PHE A 58 -4.79 13.15 -1.45
N PHE A 59 -5.46 12.12 -1.97
CA PHE A 59 -6.43 12.26 -3.06
C PHE A 59 -7.64 13.11 -2.65
N ARG A 60 -8.12 12.97 -1.41
CA ARG A 60 -9.20 13.81 -0.87
C ARG A 60 -8.77 15.28 -0.78
N TRP A 61 -7.56 15.55 -0.29
CA TRP A 61 -7.04 16.92 -0.18
C TRP A 61 -6.86 17.57 -1.56
N ARG A 62 -6.37 16.81 -2.54
CA ARG A 62 -6.27 17.30 -3.93
C ARG A 62 -7.61 17.46 -4.66
N ARG A 63 -8.77 17.22 -4.00
CA ARG A 63 -10.12 17.35 -4.58
C ARG A 63 -10.31 16.49 -5.83
N TRP A 64 -9.61 15.36 -5.88
CA TRP A 64 -9.78 14.34 -6.92
C TRP A 64 -11.07 13.53 -6.72
N PHE A 65 -11.58 13.53 -5.48
CA PHE A 65 -12.91 13.08 -5.09
C PHE A 65 -13.82 14.25 -4.74
#